data_AF-A0A3Q4HAT9-F1
#
_entry.id   AF-A0A3Q4HAT9-F1
#
_cell.length_a   1.000
_cell.length_b   1.000
_cell.length_c   1.000
_cell.angle_alpha   90.00
_cell.angle_beta   90.00
_cell.angle_gamma   90.00
#
_symmetry.space_group_name_H-M   'P 1'
#
loop_
_entity.id
_entity.type
_entity.pdbx_description
1 polymer ?
#
loop_
_entity_poly.entity_id
_entity_poly.type
_entity_poly.pdbx_seq_one_letter_code
_entity_poly.pdbx_strand_id
1 'polypeptide(L)'
;MSEPFCVDCAMLHPLASGDGPEVVYGSRRPHSCGPLPEGAQVMTHEESARSAKMIFVCVHREHYEFLEKMAPQLERKVTAVVKGLNTLSTWALQNGLLAGRQVYLCGNNEAKRDVAEMATKLGLTVVDKGSLSAAKEVEDFPLELFPEWRMPLYVAFGLSAFFFLYLVIRDVIYAYVENDEDISYRIMISLANKITPVVSLIMLSLCYLPGAIAGFLQLYRGTKYRRFPNWLDRWMLCRKQLGLLALGFALLHAIYTLILPVKGSRLVQTDWSVSAILHKEKY
;
A
#
# COMPACT_ATOMS: atom_id res chain seq x y z
N MET A 1 -23.65 25.29 -1.39
CA MET A 1 -22.60 24.43 -1.95
C MET A 1 -23.26 23.48 -2.94
N SER A 2 -23.11 23.75 -4.22
CA SER A 2 -23.66 22.96 -5.32
C SER A 2 -22.82 21.72 -5.55
N GLU A 3 -23.40 20.53 -5.36
CA GLU A 3 -22.76 19.26 -5.72
C GLU A 3 -22.44 19.24 -7.23
N PRO A 4 -21.18 19.05 -7.65
CA PRO A 4 -20.79 19.17 -9.06
C PRO A 4 -21.01 17.89 -9.88
N PHE A 5 -21.55 16.81 -9.31
CA PHE A 5 -21.77 15.54 -10.01
C PHE A 5 -23.27 15.20 -10.05
N CYS A 6 -23.92 15.45 -11.19
CA CYS A 6 -25.33 15.14 -11.43
C CYS A 6 -25.57 13.76 -12.07
N VAL A 7 -24.51 13.02 -12.37
CA VAL A 7 -24.59 11.71 -13.04
C VAL A 7 -24.42 10.62 -11.99
N ASP A 8 -25.49 9.88 -11.74
CA ASP A 8 -25.52 8.83 -10.72
C ASP A 8 -25.08 7.48 -11.34
N CYS A 9 -25.51 7.15 -12.56
CA CYS A 9 -25.13 5.89 -13.23
C CYS A 9 -24.59 6.13 -14.65
N ALA A 10 -23.54 5.39 -15.02
CA ALA A 10 -23.12 5.26 -16.42
C ALA A 10 -23.60 3.90 -16.95
N MET A 11 -24.45 3.89 -17.97
CA MET A 11 -24.96 2.66 -18.58
C MET A 11 -24.34 2.51 -19.97
N LEU A 12 -23.67 1.39 -20.20
CA LEU A 12 -22.97 1.13 -21.46
C LEU A 12 -23.88 0.28 -22.37
N HIS A 13 -24.06 0.77 -23.60
CA HIS A 13 -24.60 -0.05 -24.67
C HIS A 13 -23.45 -0.94 -25.18
N PRO A 14 -23.65 -2.23 -25.51
CA PRO A 14 -22.60 -2.99 -26.16
C PRO A 14 -22.30 -2.32 -27.50
N LEU A 15 -21.02 -2.12 -27.75
CA LEU A 15 -20.46 -1.97 -29.08
C LEU A 15 -20.99 -3.08 -30.00
N ALA A 16 -22.01 -2.79 -30.79
CA ALA A 16 -22.19 -3.32 -32.14
C ALA A 16 -23.41 -2.65 -32.83
N SER A 17 -23.15 -2.21 -34.06
CA SER A 17 -24.08 -1.79 -35.13
C SER A 17 -24.84 -0.46 -34.96
N GLY A 18 -24.29 0.58 -35.60
CA GLY A 18 -25.02 1.56 -36.42
C GLY A 18 -26.01 2.48 -35.71
N ASP A 19 -25.61 3.74 -35.56
CA ASP A 19 -26.49 4.93 -35.42
C ASP A 19 -27.16 5.18 -34.05
N GLY A 20 -26.50 4.81 -32.95
CA GLY A 20 -26.90 5.17 -31.58
C GLY A 20 -25.72 5.59 -30.68
N PRO A 21 -25.97 6.31 -29.56
CA PRO A 21 -24.92 6.73 -28.63
C PRO A 21 -24.25 5.51 -27.97
N GLU A 22 -22.91 5.51 -27.92
CA GLU A 22 -22.11 4.41 -27.35
C GLU A 22 -22.31 4.25 -25.83
N VAL A 23 -22.67 5.36 -25.14
CA VAL A 23 -22.86 5.42 -23.69
C VAL A 23 -24.11 6.23 -23.35
N VAL A 24 -24.93 5.70 -22.44
CA VAL A 24 -26.14 6.34 -21.92
C VAL A 24 -25.98 6.59 -20.42
N TYR A 25 -26.18 7.81 -19.96
CA TYR A 25 -26.11 8.15 -18.56
C TYR A 25 -27.50 8.19 -17.93
N GLY A 26 -27.62 7.53 -16.78
CA GLY A 26 -28.79 7.62 -15.92
C GLY A 26 -28.58 8.73 -14.89
N SER A 27 -29.51 9.67 -14.82
CA SER A 27 -29.49 10.74 -13.82
C SER A 27 -30.87 10.96 -13.19
N ARG A 28 -30.88 11.39 -11.92
CA ARG A 28 -32.07 11.96 -11.27
C ARG A 28 -32.56 13.26 -11.93
N ARG A 29 -31.68 13.99 -12.63
CA ARG A 29 -31.98 15.29 -13.25
C ARG A 29 -31.45 15.36 -14.69
N PRO A 30 -32.02 14.60 -15.65
CA PRO A 30 -31.50 14.50 -17.00
C PRO A 30 -31.41 15.86 -17.73
N HIS A 31 -32.24 16.84 -17.38
CA HIS A 31 -32.25 18.18 -17.97
C HIS A 31 -31.24 19.18 -17.35
N SER A 32 -30.53 18.80 -16.28
CA SER A 32 -29.63 19.70 -15.54
C SER A 32 -28.37 18.95 -15.11
N CYS A 33 -27.66 18.39 -16.09
CA CYS A 33 -26.46 17.60 -15.88
C CYS A 33 -25.19 18.46 -15.92
N GLY A 34 -24.13 18.00 -15.25
CA GLY A 34 -22.79 18.59 -15.36
C GLY A 34 -22.16 18.35 -16.76
N PRO A 35 -20.87 18.65 -16.93
CA PRO A 35 -20.18 18.45 -18.20
C PRO A 35 -20.21 16.97 -18.61
N LEU A 36 -20.63 16.71 -19.85
CA LEU A 36 -20.76 15.37 -20.42
C LEU A 36 -19.88 15.26 -21.69
N PRO A 37 -19.40 14.04 -22.02
CA PRO A 37 -18.71 13.79 -23.28
C PRO A 37 -19.62 14.07 -24.48
N GLU A 38 -19.02 14.50 -25.59
CA GLU A 38 -19.73 14.70 -26.85
C GLU A 38 -20.33 13.37 -27.35
N GLY A 39 -21.61 13.37 -27.75
CA GLY A 39 -22.34 12.17 -28.14
C GLY A 39 -22.95 11.34 -27.00
N ALA A 40 -22.75 11.74 -25.74
CA ALA A 40 -23.41 11.11 -24.59
C ALA A 40 -24.90 11.51 -24.51
N GLN A 41 -25.78 10.52 -24.30
CA GLN A 41 -27.18 10.79 -23.96
C GLN A 41 -27.40 10.68 -22.46
N VAL A 42 -28.25 11.56 -21.91
CA VAL A 42 -28.69 11.46 -20.52
C VAL A 42 -30.20 11.30 -20.48
N MET A 43 -30.65 10.36 -19.67
CA MET A 43 -32.06 10.03 -19.48
C MET A 43 -32.33 9.65 -18.03
N THR A 44 -33.59 9.37 -17.72
CA THR A 44 -33.94 8.90 -16.38
C THR A 44 -33.29 7.54 -16.10
N HIS A 45 -33.16 7.20 -14.81
CA HIS A 45 -32.64 5.89 -14.43
C HIS A 45 -33.44 4.73 -15.03
N GLU A 46 -34.76 4.85 -15.12
CA GLU A 46 -35.62 3.79 -15.66
C GLU A 46 -35.46 3.60 -17.16
N GLU A 47 -35.40 4.70 -17.91
CA GLU A 47 -35.22 4.68 -19.37
C GLU A 47 -33.85 4.11 -19.74
N SER A 48 -32.80 4.53 -19.04
CA SER A 48 -31.44 4.02 -19.23
C SER A 48 -31.33 2.53 -18.90
N ALA A 49 -31.99 2.07 -17.84
CA ALA A 49 -31.98 0.65 -17.48
C ALA A 49 -32.73 -0.23 -18.48
N ARG A 50 -33.71 0.31 -19.23
CA ARG A 50 -34.41 -0.44 -20.28
C ARG A 50 -33.57 -0.60 -21.55
N SER A 51 -32.77 0.40 -21.92
CA SER A 51 -31.98 0.41 -23.15
C SER A 51 -30.63 -0.30 -23.02
N ALA A 52 -30.00 -0.27 -21.85
CA ALA A 52 -28.65 -0.81 -21.69
C ALA A 52 -28.61 -2.35 -21.65
N LYS A 53 -27.49 -2.97 -22.07
CA LYS A 53 -27.22 -4.39 -21.79
C LYS A 53 -26.33 -4.55 -20.55
N MET A 54 -25.43 -3.60 -20.31
CA MET A 54 -24.49 -3.56 -19.18
C MET A 54 -24.64 -2.24 -18.43
N ILE A 55 -24.71 -2.30 -17.10
CA ILE A 55 -24.96 -1.13 -16.26
C ILE A 55 -23.80 -0.96 -15.28
N PHE A 56 -23.14 0.20 -15.29
CA PHE A 56 -22.16 0.56 -14.27
C PHE A 56 -22.83 1.44 -13.23
N VAL A 57 -22.88 0.92 -12.00
CA VAL A 57 -23.36 1.69 -10.86
C VAL A 57 -22.20 2.54 -10.34
N CYS A 58 -22.21 3.82 -10.69
CA CYS A 58 -21.19 4.80 -10.32
C CYS A 58 -21.63 5.67 -9.13
N VAL A 59 -22.38 5.07 -8.20
CA VAL A 59 -22.93 5.74 -7.03
C VAL A 59 -22.26 5.21 -5.76
N HIS A 60 -22.14 6.05 -4.74
CA HIS A 60 -21.79 5.59 -3.40
C HIS A 60 -22.87 4.68 -2.81
N ARG A 61 -22.45 3.71 -1.99
CA ARG A 61 -23.32 2.72 -1.33
C ARG A 61 -24.48 3.36 -0.55
N GLU A 62 -24.25 4.53 0.03
CA GLU A 62 -25.25 5.29 0.82
C GLU A 62 -26.46 5.72 0.00
N HIS A 63 -26.34 5.78 -1.32
CA HIS A 63 -27.43 6.16 -2.20
C HIS A 63 -27.95 4.99 -3.03
N TYR A 64 -27.74 3.74 -2.63
CA TYR A 64 -28.26 2.57 -3.38
C TYR A 64 -29.79 2.41 -3.30
N GLU A 65 -30.48 3.22 -2.49
CA GLU A 65 -31.94 3.18 -2.33
C GLU A 65 -32.69 3.32 -3.67
N PHE A 66 -32.18 4.09 -4.64
CA PHE A 66 -32.84 4.21 -5.94
C PHE A 66 -32.84 2.91 -6.74
N LEU A 67 -31.92 1.99 -6.49
CA LEU A 67 -31.87 0.69 -7.19
C LEU A 67 -33.08 -0.17 -6.85
N GLU A 68 -33.66 0.00 -5.66
CA GLU A 68 -34.89 -0.69 -5.27
C GLU A 68 -36.08 -0.25 -6.14
N LYS A 69 -36.17 1.05 -6.44
CA LYS A 69 -37.19 1.60 -7.35
C LYS A 69 -37.04 1.09 -8.78
N MET A 70 -35.82 0.70 -9.16
CA MET A 70 -35.49 0.14 -10.47
C MET A 70 -35.49 -1.39 -10.51
N ALA A 71 -35.78 -2.05 -9.39
CA ALA A 71 -35.74 -3.51 -9.30
C ALA A 71 -36.57 -4.19 -10.41
N PRO A 72 -37.77 -3.73 -10.80
CA PRO A 72 -38.53 -4.34 -11.90
C PRO A 72 -37.81 -4.32 -13.26
N GLN A 73 -37.11 -3.22 -13.56
CA GLN A 73 -36.33 -3.04 -14.78
C GLN A 73 -35.01 -3.84 -14.73
N LEU A 74 -34.51 -4.09 -13.53
CA LEU A 74 -33.28 -4.82 -13.27
C LEU A 74 -33.50 -6.32 -13.05
N GLU A 75 -34.73 -6.81 -12.83
CA GLU A 75 -35.03 -8.18 -12.44
C GLU A 75 -34.48 -9.24 -13.43
N ARG A 76 -34.41 -8.89 -14.72
CA ARG A 76 -33.77 -9.74 -15.77
C ARG A 76 -32.23 -9.67 -15.80
N LYS A 77 -31.62 -8.72 -15.08
CA LYS A 77 -30.18 -8.40 -15.06
C LYS A 77 -29.52 -8.62 -13.70
N VAL A 78 -30.29 -8.66 -12.61
CA VAL A 78 -29.82 -8.82 -11.21
C VAL A 78 -29.10 -10.14 -10.98
N THR A 79 -29.36 -11.16 -11.80
CA THR A 79 -28.63 -12.43 -11.71
C THR A 79 -27.15 -12.26 -12.03
N ALA A 80 -26.73 -11.21 -12.73
CA ALA A 80 -25.39 -11.09 -13.30
C ALA A 80 -24.50 -10.02 -12.65
N VAL A 81 -24.53 -9.88 -11.32
CA VAL A 81 -23.69 -8.89 -10.59
C VAL A 81 -22.20 -9.26 -10.67
N VAL A 82 -21.38 -8.29 -11.07
CA VAL A 82 -19.92 -8.37 -11.11
C VAL A 82 -19.34 -7.20 -10.31
N LYS A 83 -18.43 -7.49 -9.38
CA LYS A 83 -17.65 -6.47 -8.67
C LYS A 83 -16.32 -6.28 -9.37
N GLY A 84 -15.95 -5.02 -9.59
CA GLY A 84 -14.65 -4.67 -10.17
C GLY A 84 -14.47 -3.18 -10.39
N LEU A 85 -13.36 -2.82 -11.06
CA LEU A 85 -12.99 -1.45 -11.47
C LEU A 85 -12.78 -0.44 -10.32
N ASN A 86 -12.93 -0.87 -9.07
CA ASN A 86 -12.74 -0.04 -7.88
C ASN A 86 -11.26 0.26 -7.56
N THR A 87 -10.32 -0.42 -8.22
CA THR A 87 -8.88 -0.12 -8.13
C THR A 87 -8.44 1.00 -9.06
N LEU A 88 -9.31 1.47 -9.96
CA LEU A 88 -9.02 2.55 -10.88
C LEU A 88 -9.49 3.88 -10.30
N SER A 89 -8.63 4.89 -10.39
CA SER A 89 -9.03 6.27 -10.14
C SER A 89 -9.65 6.88 -11.40
N THR A 90 -10.60 7.79 -11.21
CA THR A 90 -11.22 8.58 -12.29
C THR A 90 -10.17 9.32 -13.12
N TRP A 91 -9.12 9.82 -12.48
CA TRP A 91 -7.98 10.48 -13.14
C TRP A 91 -7.22 9.54 -14.09
N ALA A 92 -7.05 8.27 -13.71
CA ALA A 92 -6.34 7.31 -14.57
C ALA A 92 -7.14 6.97 -15.82
N LEU A 93 -8.47 6.89 -15.70
CA LEU A 93 -9.39 6.71 -16.83
C LEU A 93 -9.34 7.91 -17.78
N GLN A 94 -9.34 9.14 -17.25
CA GLN A 94 -9.36 10.34 -18.06
C GLN A 94 -8.07 10.55 -18.88
N ASN A 95 -6.91 10.20 -18.31
CA ASN A 95 -5.62 10.45 -18.96
C ASN A 95 -5.10 9.29 -19.81
N GLY A 96 -5.87 8.21 -19.97
CA GLY A 96 -5.51 7.06 -20.82
C GLY A 96 -4.30 6.24 -20.34
N LEU A 97 -3.82 6.45 -19.11
CA LEU A 97 -2.71 5.70 -18.49
C LEU A 97 -3.18 4.33 -17.97
N LEU A 98 -3.90 3.58 -18.81
CA LEU A 98 -4.56 2.33 -18.47
C LEU A 98 -3.75 1.09 -18.87
N ALA A 99 -2.84 1.23 -19.83
CA ALA A 99 -2.02 0.14 -20.35
C ALA A 99 -1.26 -0.57 -19.22
N GLY A 100 -1.54 -1.86 -19.04
CA GLY A 100 -0.87 -2.71 -18.05
C GLY A 100 -1.35 -2.52 -16.60
N ARG A 101 -2.36 -1.69 -16.34
CA ARG A 101 -2.96 -1.59 -15.01
C ARG A 101 -3.82 -2.81 -14.71
N GLN A 102 -3.61 -3.39 -13.54
CA GLN A 102 -4.39 -4.54 -13.09
C GLN A 102 -5.73 -4.11 -12.48
N VAL A 103 -6.79 -4.81 -12.87
CA VAL A 103 -8.12 -4.68 -12.27
C VAL A 103 -8.58 -6.06 -11.80
N TYR A 104 -9.09 -6.10 -10.58
CA TYR A 104 -9.66 -7.32 -10.01
C TYR A 104 -11.15 -7.39 -10.31
N LEU A 105 -11.60 -8.53 -10.82
CA LEU A 105 -13.02 -8.82 -11.05
C LEU A 105 -13.44 -10.04 -10.24
N CYS A 106 -14.66 -10.03 -9.71
CA CYS A 106 -15.29 -11.23 -9.16
C CYS A 106 -16.80 -11.24 -9.42
N GLY A 107 -17.39 -12.42 -9.56
CA GLY A 107 -18.79 -12.59 -9.90
C GLY A 107 -19.16 -14.06 -10.10
N ASN A 108 -20.44 -14.39 -9.95
CA ASN A 108 -20.93 -15.78 -9.97
C ASN A 108 -21.35 -16.28 -11.37
N ASN A 109 -21.49 -15.38 -12.33
CA ASN A 109 -22.10 -15.67 -13.63
C ASN A 109 -21.19 -15.29 -14.80
N GLU A 110 -21.59 -15.73 -16.00
CA GLU A 110 -20.82 -15.54 -17.24
C GLU A 110 -20.62 -14.08 -17.63
N ALA A 111 -21.44 -13.16 -17.12
CA ALA A 111 -21.26 -11.71 -17.34
C ALA A 111 -19.89 -11.18 -16.91
N LYS A 112 -19.17 -11.90 -16.05
CA LYS A 112 -17.77 -11.60 -15.73
C LYS A 112 -16.87 -11.59 -16.98
N ARG A 113 -17.16 -12.45 -17.97
CA ARG A 113 -16.41 -12.52 -19.24
C ARG A 113 -16.64 -11.26 -20.08
N ASP A 114 -17.89 -10.80 -20.18
CA ASP A 114 -18.23 -9.58 -20.93
C ASP A 114 -17.55 -8.35 -20.30
N VAL A 115 -17.54 -8.25 -18.97
CA VAL A 115 -16.85 -7.17 -18.24
C VAL A 115 -15.34 -7.27 -18.41
N ALA A 116 -14.77 -8.48 -18.42
CA ALA A 116 -13.35 -8.70 -18.64
C ALA A 116 -12.91 -8.31 -20.06
N GLU A 117 -13.71 -8.65 -21.08
CA GLU A 117 -13.44 -8.27 -22.47
C GLU A 117 -13.47 -6.75 -22.63
N MET A 118 -14.47 -6.09 -22.05
CA MET A 118 -14.57 -4.62 -22.04
C MET A 118 -13.34 -3.99 -21.37
N ALA A 119 -12.95 -4.45 -20.19
CA ALA A 119 -11.77 -3.93 -19.51
C ALA A 119 -10.47 -4.15 -20.32
N THR A 120 -10.35 -5.29 -20.99
CA THR A 120 -9.20 -5.60 -21.85
C THR A 120 -9.16 -4.66 -23.07
N LYS A 121 -10.31 -4.34 -23.67
CA LYS A 121 -10.41 -3.35 -24.77
C LYS A 121 -9.98 -1.94 -24.33
N LEU A 122 -10.15 -1.61 -23.05
CA LEU A 122 -9.63 -0.37 -22.44
C LEU A 122 -8.12 -0.43 -22.11
N GLY A 123 -7.42 -1.51 -22.45
CA GLY A 123 -5.99 -1.69 -22.19
C GLY A 123 -5.66 -2.16 -20.77
N LEU A 124 -6.67 -2.54 -19.98
CA LEU A 124 -6.50 -3.03 -18.61
C LEU A 124 -6.14 -4.52 -18.61
N THR A 125 -5.37 -4.94 -17.62
CA THR A 125 -5.10 -6.35 -17.35
C THR A 125 -6.09 -6.86 -16.31
N VAL A 126 -6.94 -7.81 -16.70
CA VAL A 126 -7.98 -8.34 -15.82
C VAL A 126 -7.46 -9.51 -15.01
N VAL A 127 -7.71 -9.49 -13.70
CA VAL A 127 -7.40 -10.58 -12.76
C VAL A 127 -8.69 -11.07 -12.12
N ASP A 128 -9.05 -12.33 -12.38
CA ASP A 128 -10.24 -12.96 -11.82
C ASP A 128 -9.99 -13.44 -10.38
N LYS A 129 -10.78 -12.92 -9.43
CA LYS A 129 -10.75 -13.26 -8.00
C LYS A 129 -11.79 -14.33 -7.63
N GLY A 130 -12.51 -14.88 -8.60
CA GLY A 130 -13.47 -15.97 -8.41
C GLY A 130 -14.92 -15.50 -8.29
N SER A 131 -15.63 -16.07 -7.33
CA SER A 131 -17.05 -15.80 -7.05
C SER A 131 -17.26 -14.48 -6.32
N LEU A 132 -18.51 -14.03 -6.22
CA LEU A 132 -18.89 -12.80 -5.54
C LEU A 132 -18.56 -12.79 -4.03
N SER A 133 -18.24 -13.94 -3.43
CA SER A 133 -17.75 -14.01 -2.04
C SER A 133 -16.40 -13.30 -1.86
N ALA A 134 -15.61 -13.13 -2.93
CA ALA A 134 -14.37 -12.38 -2.91
C ALA A 134 -14.57 -10.85 -3.03
N ALA A 135 -15.81 -10.37 -3.18
CA ALA A 135 -16.09 -8.95 -3.39
C ALA A 135 -15.55 -8.06 -2.25
N LYS A 136 -15.63 -8.55 -1.01
CA LYS A 136 -15.08 -7.83 0.15
C LYS A 136 -13.56 -7.65 0.06
N GLU A 137 -12.82 -8.70 -0.32
CA GLU A 137 -11.37 -8.61 -0.53
C GLU A 137 -11.02 -7.61 -1.64
N VAL A 138 -11.81 -7.62 -2.72
CA VAL A 138 -11.66 -6.67 -3.83
C VAL A 138 -11.94 -5.24 -3.38
N GLU A 139 -12.93 -5.01 -2.51
CA GLU A 139 -13.27 -3.71 -1.92
C GLU A 139 -12.22 -3.18 -0.96
N ASP A 140 -11.66 -4.05 -0.14
CA ASP A 140 -10.68 -3.70 0.89
C ASP A 140 -9.30 -3.38 0.27
N PHE A 141 -8.96 -3.99 -0.87
CA PHE A 141 -7.66 -3.83 -1.54
C PHE A 141 -7.17 -2.38 -1.71
N PRO A 142 -7.93 -1.42 -2.28
CA PRO A 142 -7.48 -0.02 -2.41
C PRO A 142 -7.38 0.73 -1.07
N LEU A 143 -8.03 0.24 -0.01
CA LEU A 143 -8.03 0.86 1.32
C LEU A 143 -6.82 0.40 2.16
N GLU A 144 -6.26 -0.77 1.86
CA GLU A 144 -5.14 -1.33 2.59
C GLU A 144 -3.81 -0.62 2.27
N LEU A 145 -3.50 0.42 3.03
CA LEU A 145 -2.17 1.05 2.97
C LEU A 145 -1.14 0.23 3.77
N PHE A 146 -0.28 -0.50 3.04
CA PHE A 146 0.85 -1.28 3.55
C PHE A 146 0.54 -2.14 4.81
N PRO A 147 -0.46 -3.03 4.76
CA PRO A 147 -0.93 -3.76 5.94
C PRO A 147 0.16 -4.60 6.61
N GLU A 148 0.99 -5.27 5.81
CA GLU A 148 2.09 -6.12 6.26
C GLU A 148 3.29 -5.34 6.85
N TRP A 149 3.36 -4.02 6.64
CA TRP A 149 4.48 -3.20 7.12
C TRP A 149 4.29 -2.67 8.53
N ARG A 150 3.04 -2.62 9.04
CA ARG A 150 2.72 -2.01 10.33
C ARG A 150 3.53 -2.64 11.46
N MET A 151 3.48 -3.97 11.58
CA MET A 151 4.18 -4.70 12.63
C MET A 151 5.72 -4.54 12.54
N PRO A 152 6.37 -4.79 11.38
CA PRO A 152 7.80 -4.52 11.20
C PRO A 152 8.21 -3.08 11.54
N LEU A 153 7.43 -2.08 11.13
CA LEU A 153 7.74 -0.67 11.40
C LEU A 153 7.65 -0.34 12.90
N TYR A 154 6.65 -0.85 13.62
CA TYR A 154 6.56 -0.66 15.07
C TYR A 154 7.74 -1.30 15.79
N VAL A 155 8.18 -2.50 15.39
CA VAL A 155 9.34 -3.15 15.98
C VAL A 155 10.63 -2.37 15.68
N ALA A 156 10.82 -1.95 14.43
CA ALA A 156 11.98 -1.15 14.04
C ALA A 156 12.05 0.19 14.79
N PHE A 157 10.92 0.89 14.90
CA PHE A 157 10.82 2.15 15.64
C PHE A 157 11.08 1.93 17.13
N GLY A 158 10.43 0.94 17.75
CA GLY A 158 10.61 0.62 19.17
C GLY A 158 12.06 0.26 19.52
N LEU A 159 12.70 -0.59 18.71
CA LEU A 159 14.12 -0.93 18.88
C LEU A 159 15.02 0.30 18.72
N SER A 160 14.78 1.10 17.68
CA SER A 160 15.58 2.30 17.42
C SER A 160 15.46 3.32 18.55
N ALA A 161 14.24 3.57 19.05
CA ALA A 161 13.98 4.47 20.16
C ALA A 161 14.63 3.99 21.46
N PHE A 162 14.53 2.69 21.75
CA PHE A 162 15.17 2.09 22.92
C PHE A 162 16.69 2.26 22.90
N PHE A 163 17.36 1.87 21.81
CA PHE A 163 18.80 2.04 21.70
C PHE A 163 19.22 3.51 21.62
N PHE A 164 18.41 4.37 21.01
CA PHE A 164 18.65 5.81 20.99
C PHE A 164 18.69 6.36 22.41
N LEU A 165 17.64 6.12 23.22
CA LEU A 165 17.57 6.60 24.60
C LEU A 165 18.70 6.03 25.44
N TYR A 166 18.98 4.72 25.33
CA TYR A 166 20.08 4.07 26.03
C TYR A 166 21.43 4.74 25.72
N LEU A 167 21.71 5.00 24.44
CA LEU A 167 22.97 5.60 24.04
C LEU A 167 23.04 7.11 24.34
N VAL A 168 21.94 7.86 24.29
CA VAL A 168 21.92 9.27 24.74
C VAL A 168 22.29 9.34 26.23
N ILE A 169 21.68 8.50 27.06
CA ILE A 169 21.98 8.45 28.49
C ILE A 169 23.45 8.10 28.73
N ARG A 170 23.94 7.05 28.05
CA ARG A 170 25.30 6.54 28.26
C ARG A 170 26.40 7.41 27.65
N ASP A 171 26.22 7.92 26.43
CA ASP A 171 27.30 8.59 25.68
C ASP A 171 27.25 10.12 25.78
N VAL A 172 26.08 10.71 26.03
CA VAL A 172 25.90 12.17 26.09
C VAL A 172 25.70 12.62 27.53
N ILE A 173 24.68 12.09 28.22
CA ILE A 173 24.34 12.55 29.57
C ILE A 173 25.44 12.19 30.57
N TYR A 174 25.96 10.96 30.53
CA TYR A 174 27.06 10.56 31.41
C TYR A 174 28.32 11.42 31.19
N ALA A 175 28.69 11.67 29.93
CA ALA A 175 29.85 12.50 29.59
C ALA A 175 29.68 13.95 30.05
N TYR A 176 28.47 14.49 29.91
CA TYR A 176 28.13 15.83 30.37
C TYR A 176 28.21 15.94 31.91
N VAL A 177 27.65 14.96 32.63
CA VAL A 177 27.59 14.99 34.11
C VAL A 177 28.96 14.75 34.75
N GLU A 178 29.73 13.80 34.24
CA GLU A 178 30.99 13.40 34.87
C GLU A 178 32.18 14.28 34.42
N ASN A 179 32.22 14.64 33.14
CA ASN A 179 33.38 15.31 32.53
C ASN A 179 33.13 16.78 32.15
N ASP A 180 31.91 17.31 32.35
CA ASP A 180 31.49 18.66 31.94
C ASP A 180 31.69 18.94 30.43
N GLU A 181 31.70 17.89 29.60
CA GLU A 181 31.88 17.98 28.15
C GLU A 181 30.54 17.99 27.41
N ASP A 182 30.23 19.06 26.66
CA ASP A 182 29.07 19.09 25.76
C ASP A 182 29.39 18.44 24.41
N ILE A 183 29.12 17.14 24.31
CA ILE A 183 29.34 16.33 23.11
C ILE A 183 28.04 16.12 22.31
N SER A 184 27.04 16.99 22.49
CA SER A 184 25.71 16.86 21.86
C SER A 184 25.75 16.83 20.32
N TYR A 185 26.76 17.43 19.69
CA TYR A 185 26.94 17.40 18.24
C TYR A 185 27.15 15.99 17.66
N ARG A 186 27.57 15.01 18.48
CA ARG A 186 27.76 13.61 18.05
C ARG A 186 26.46 12.84 17.92
N ILE A 187 25.34 13.37 18.44
CA ILE A 187 24.02 12.72 18.44
C ILE A 187 23.58 12.35 17.01
N MET A 188 23.78 13.23 16.03
CA MET A 188 23.15 13.03 14.72
C MET A 188 23.84 11.96 13.84
N ILE A 189 25.17 11.84 13.89
CA ILE A 189 25.93 10.95 12.98
C ILE A 189 26.61 9.81 13.74
N SER A 190 27.25 10.08 14.88
CA SER A 190 27.97 9.05 15.63
C SER A 190 27.02 8.10 16.34
N LEU A 191 25.96 8.64 16.95
CA LEU A 191 24.93 7.82 17.62
C LEU A 191 24.16 6.98 16.61
N ALA A 192 23.74 7.59 15.50
CA ALA A 192 23.07 6.89 14.42
C ALA A 192 23.94 5.71 13.92
N ASN A 193 25.25 5.90 13.74
CA ASN A 193 26.14 4.81 13.30
C ASN A 193 26.33 3.68 14.34
N LYS A 194 26.00 3.92 15.62
CA LYS A 194 25.96 2.86 16.64
C LYS A 194 24.62 2.12 16.66
N ILE A 195 23.51 2.83 16.43
CA ILE A 195 22.15 2.27 16.48
C ILE A 195 21.87 1.40 15.24
N THR A 196 22.19 1.93 14.05
CA THR A 196 21.81 1.31 12.77
C THR A 196 22.31 -0.13 12.58
N PRO A 197 23.58 -0.50 12.87
CA PRO A 197 24.01 -1.89 12.75
C PRO A 197 23.33 -2.81 13.78
N VAL A 198 23.12 -2.33 15.02
CA VAL A 198 22.47 -3.12 16.08
C VAL A 198 21.02 -3.43 15.72
N VAL A 199 20.26 -2.42 15.30
CA VAL A 199 18.87 -2.59 14.87
C VAL A 199 18.79 -3.48 13.64
N SER A 200 19.69 -3.32 12.66
CA SER A 200 19.79 -4.18 11.49
C SER A 200 19.96 -5.65 11.86
N LEU A 201 20.93 -5.96 12.73
CA LEU A 201 21.22 -7.34 13.14
C LEU A 201 20.04 -7.96 13.89
N ILE A 202 19.43 -7.24 14.83
CA ILE A 202 18.26 -7.72 15.56
C ILE A 202 17.09 -7.98 14.60
N MET A 203 16.84 -7.07 13.66
CA MET A 203 15.79 -7.25 12.67
C MET A 203 16.04 -8.45 11.75
N LEU A 204 17.29 -8.67 11.35
CA LEU A 204 17.71 -9.84 10.59
C LEU A 204 17.50 -11.13 11.40
N SER A 205 17.87 -11.15 12.68
CA SER A 205 17.61 -12.29 13.57
C SER A 205 16.11 -12.58 13.68
N LEU A 206 15.27 -11.55 13.85
CA LEU A 206 13.81 -11.70 13.92
C LEU A 206 13.16 -12.16 12.60
N CYS A 207 13.85 -12.03 11.46
CA CYS A 207 13.41 -12.58 10.18
C CYS A 207 13.54 -14.11 10.15
N TYR A 208 14.62 -14.66 10.69
CA TYR A 208 14.90 -16.10 10.68
C TYR A 208 14.34 -16.87 11.87
N LEU A 209 14.21 -16.20 13.03
CA LEU A 209 13.72 -16.80 14.27
C LEU A 209 12.34 -17.49 14.18
N PRO A 210 11.30 -16.93 13.53
CA PRO A 210 9.99 -17.61 13.46
C PRO A 210 10.07 -18.91 12.64
N GLY A 211 10.98 -18.98 11.66
CA GLY A 211 11.23 -20.21 10.91
C GLY A 211 11.84 -21.32 11.77
N ALA A 212 12.81 -20.97 12.62
CA ALA A 212 13.38 -21.91 13.58
C ALA A 212 12.33 -22.41 14.58
N ILE A 213 11.55 -21.49 15.16
CA ILE A 213 10.45 -21.83 16.10
C ILE A 213 9.42 -22.73 15.42
N ALA A 214 9.04 -22.43 14.17
CA ALA A 214 8.13 -23.23 13.38
C ALA A 214 8.67 -24.66 13.17
N GLY A 215 9.97 -24.81 12.89
CA GLY A 215 10.63 -26.11 12.78
C GLY A 215 10.55 -26.92 14.07
N PHE A 216 10.89 -26.32 15.22
CA PHE A 216 10.75 -26.99 16.52
C PHE A 216 9.31 -27.39 16.83
N LEU A 217 8.34 -26.53 16.54
CA LEU A 217 6.92 -26.83 16.74
C LEU A 217 6.41 -27.97 15.84
N GLN A 218 6.87 -28.03 14.60
CA GLN A 218 6.52 -29.12 13.68
C GLN A 218 7.09 -30.46 14.15
N LEU A 219 8.33 -30.48 14.63
CA LEU A 219 8.98 -31.68 15.18
C LEU A 219 8.27 -32.14 16.46
N TYR A 220 8.01 -31.22 17.40
CA TYR A 220 7.31 -31.53 18.65
C TYR A 220 5.90 -32.10 18.40
N ARG A 221 5.18 -31.61 17.39
CA ARG A 221 3.84 -32.09 17.04
C ARG A 221 3.84 -33.37 16.20
N GLY A 222 4.98 -33.75 15.60
CA GLY A 222 5.09 -34.88 14.68
C GLY A 222 4.29 -34.73 13.37
N THR A 223 3.79 -33.53 13.05
CA THR A 223 3.00 -33.28 11.83
C THR A 223 3.08 -31.84 11.35
N LYS A 224 3.15 -31.65 10.03
CA LYS A 224 3.14 -30.33 9.38
C LYS A 224 1.73 -29.77 9.16
N TYR A 225 0.69 -30.59 9.31
CA TYR A 225 -0.69 -30.22 8.96
C TYR A 225 -1.42 -29.46 10.08
N ARG A 226 -0.83 -29.38 11.28
CA ARG A 226 -1.39 -28.57 12.37
C ARG A 226 -1.03 -27.10 12.17
N ARG A 227 -2.06 -26.25 12.10
CA ARG A 227 -1.92 -24.79 11.97
C ARG A 227 -1.05 -24.19 13.08
N PHE A 228 -0.24 -23.19 12.74
CA PHE A 228 0.54 -22.45 13.73
C PHE A 228 -0.37 -21.59 14.61
N PRO A 229 0.08 -21.28 15.85
CA PRO A 229 -0.57 -20.24 16.65
C PRO A 229 -0.66 -18.91 15.87
N ASN A 230 -1.75 -18.17 16.04
CA ASN A 230 -2.03 -16.96 15.26
C ASN A 230 -0.89 -15.91 15.33
N TRP A 231 -0.18 -15.81 16.46
CA TRP A 231 0.94 -14.88 16.60
C TRP A 231 2.13 -15.26 15.72
N LEU A 232 2.42 -16.57 15.59
CA LEU A 232 3.53 -17.07 14.78
C LEU A 232 3.20 -16.99 13.30
N ASP A 233 1.95 -17.28 12.94
CA ASP A 233 1.43 -17.13 11.58
C ASP A 233 1.58 -15.69 11.08
N ARG A 234 1.12 -14.71 11.87
CA ARG A 234 1.28 -13.27 11.58
C ARG A 234 2.75 -12.86 11.47
N TRP A 235 3.61 -13.37 12.33
CA TRP A 235 5.05 -13.08 12.27
C TRP A 235 5.71 -13.69 11.03
N MET A 236 5.30 -14.89 10.61
CA MET A 236 5.81 -15.54 9.40
C MET A 236 5.44 -14.77 8.11
N LEU A 237 4.29 -14.10 8.09
CA LEU A 237 3.84 -13.26 6.96
C LEU A 237 4.70 -12.02 6.77
N CYS A 238 5.16 -11.40 7.86
CA CYS A 238 5.92 -10.14 7.80
C CYS A 238 7.45 -10.31 7.66
N ARG A 239 7.95 -11.54 7.45
CA ARG A 239 9.40 -11.82 7.32
C ARG A 239 10.08 -11.03 6.20
N LYS A 240 9.41 -10.90 5.04
CA LYS A 240 9.96 -10.13 3.91
C LYS A 240 10.19 -8.67 4.30
N GLN A 241 9.25 -8.08 5.01
CA GLN A 241 9.26 -6.69 5.45
C GLN A 241 10.31 -6.48 6.55
N LEU A 242 10.45 -7.41 7.50
CA LEU A 242 11.54 -7.41 8.49
C LEU A 242 12.92 -7.45 7.81
N GLY A 243 13.09 -8.33 6.82
CA GLY A 243 14.33 -8.42 6.04
C GLY A 243 14.64 -7.16 5.23
N LEU A 244 13.64 -6.54 4.62
CA LEU A 244 13.79 -5.27 3.89
C LEU A 244 14.18 -4.10 4.83
N LEU A 245 13.57 -4.02 6.02
CA LEU A 245 13.95 -3.03 7.03
C LEU A 245 15.37 -3.28 7.54
N ALA A 246 15.74 -4.52 7.83
CA ALA A 246 17.10 -4.89 8.22
C ALA A 246 18.12 -4.42 7.16
N LEU A 247 17.85 -4.71 5.88
CA LEU A 247 18.69 -4.23 4.78
C LEU A 247 18.78 -2.69 4.74
N GLY A 248 17.67 -1.99 4.93
CA GLY A 248 17.65 -0.53 5.00
C GLY A 248 18.56 0.03 6.11
N PHE A 249 18.49 -0.53 7.31
CA PHE A 249 19.38 -0.16 8.41
C PHE A 249 20.85 -0.52 8.15
N ALA A 250 21.14 -1.66 7.51
CA ALA A 250 22.49 -2.03 7.10
C ALA A 250 23.08 -1.05 6.07
N LEU A 251 22.30 -0.65 5.07
CA LEU A 251 22.70 0.35 4.09
C LEU A 251 22.96 1.71 4.75
N LEU A 252 22.08 2.11 5.67
CA LEU A 252 22.25 3.35 6.44
C LEU A 252 23.53 3.31 7.29
N HIS A 253 23.84 2.17 7.92
CA HIS A 253 25.11 1.95 8.63
C HIS A 253 26.32 2.08 7.69
N ALA A 254 26.27 1.46 6.51
CA ALA A 254 27.34 1.57 5.53
C ALA A 254 27.56 3.03 5.11
N ILE A 255 26.49 3.77 4.82
CA ILE A 255 26.55 5.20 4.46
C ILE A 255 27.17 6.02 5.60
N TYR A 256 26.68 5.87 6.84
CA TYR A 256 27.24 6.62 7.97
C TYR A 256 28.71 6.28 8.23
N THR A 257 29.09 5.01 8.11
CA THR A 257 30.48 4.56 8.26
C THR A 257 31.39 5.15 7.18
N LEU A 258 30.91 5.29 5.94
CA LEU A 258 31.69 5.89 4.85
C LEU A 258 31.82 7.41 4.98
N ILE A 259 30.84 8.10 5.57
CA ILE A 259 30.86 9.56 5.77
C ILE A 259 31.72 9.96 6.97
N LEU A 260 31.82 9.12 8.00
CA LEU A 260 32.55 9.41 9.25
C LEU A 260 34.05 9.75 9.05
N PRO A 261 34.83 9.01 8.24
CA PRO A 261 36.23 9.35 7.95
C PRO A 261 36.38 10.77 7.42
N VAL A 262 35.45 11.25 6.60
CA VAL A 262 35.52 12.59 5.98
C VAL A 262 35.46 13.72 7.03
N LYS A 263 34.80 13.50 8.17
CA LYS A 263 34.66 14.49 9.25
C LYS A 263 35.65 14.28 10.40
N GLY A 264 35.96 13.03 10.77
CA GLY A 264 36.80 12.71 11.93
C GLY A 264 38.30 12.63 11.63
N SER A 265 38.69 12.16 10.44
CA SER A 265 40.12 11.99 10.09
C SER A 265 40.86 13.32 10.07
N ARG A 266 40.20 14.41 9.67
CA ARG A 266 40.86 15.72 9.57
C ARG A 266 41.20 16.34 10.93
N LEU A 267 40.43 16.04 11.99
CA LEU A 267 40.67 16.55 13.35
C LEU A 267 41.55 15.59 14.18
N VAL A 268 41.29 14.29 14.08
CA VAL A 268 42.06 13.28 14.81
C VAL A 268 43.48 13.17 14.26
N GLN A 269 43.67 13.23 12.93
CA GLN A 269 45.00 13.16 12.33
C GLN A 269 45.82 14.42 12.62
N THR A 270 45.21 15.61 12.74
CA THR A 270 45.90 16.81 13.19
C THR A 270 46.29 16.71 14.66
N ASP A 271 45.44 16.22 15.55
CA ASP A 271 45.74 16.11 16.98
C ASP A 271 46.85 15.08 17.27
N TRP A 272 46.83 13.92 16.61
CA TRP A 272 47.91 12.93 16.72
C TRP A 272 49.22 13.45 16.14
N SER A 273 49.17 14.17 15.03
CA SER A 273 50.36 14.73 14.39
C SER A 273 50.97 15.84 15.24
N VAL A 274 50.15 16.73 15.80
CA VAL A 274 50.59 17.81 16.70
C VAL A 274 51.13 17.24 18.01
N SER A 275 50.46 16.27 18.62
CA SER A 275 50.93 15.61 19.85
C SER A 275 52.26 14.87 19.64
N ALA A 276 52.42 14.21 18.49
CA ALA A 276 53.67 13.54 18.12
C ALA A 276 54.81 14.52 17.86
N ILE A 277 54.54 15.69 17.27
CA ILE A 277 55.54 16.76 17.07
C ILE A 277 55.96 17.37 18.41
N LEU A 278 55.00 17.73 19.27
CA LEU A 278 55.27 18.30 20.60
C LEU A 278 56.05 17.34 21.51
N HIS A 279 55.82 16.02 21.38
CA HIS A 279 56.60 15.02 22.09
C HIS A 279 58.03 14.89 21.53
N LYS A 280 58.26 15.23 20.25
CA LYS A 280 59.58 15.22 19.61
C LYS A 280 60.43 16.44 19.95
N GLU A 281 59.81 17.59 20.28
CA GLU A 281 60.51 18.80 20.71
C GLU A 281 60.88 18.79 22.21
N LYS A 282 60.32 17.86 23.00
CA LYS A 282 60.59 17.73 24.44
C LYS A 282 61.82 16.88 24.79
N TYR A 283 62.52 16.33 23.80
CA TYR A 283 63.74 15.51 23.92
C TYR A 283 64.74 15.90 22.83
#